data_AF-A0A454VZ27-F1
#
_entry.id   AF-A0A454VZ27-F1
#
_cell.length_a   1.000
_cell.length_b   1.000
_cell.length_c   1.000
_cell.angle_alpha   90.00
_cell.angle_beta   90.00
_cell.angle_gamma   90.00
#
_symmetry.space_group_name_H-M   'P 1'
#
loop_
_entity.id
_entity.type
_entity.pdbx_description
1 polymer ?
#
loop_
_entity_poly.entity_id
_entity_poly.type
_entity_poly.pdbx_seq_one_letter_code
_entity_poly.pdbx_strand_id
1 'polypeptide(L)'
;MAPDTTSGTVPTPASWTPSDTRPVQVFQVSTLYGAATLAAALDAGLFGPREDARRLLLVSRNAEIPETALRLETMTGYDRIATRFDGVLDWNETIHPYHPAAWAPRPEEAPLWQRVLRTAWDLGDAPVELAVESIQVNPAKALAVAFAESSVHVYADGLMSYGPTRNDLAQSVACRVRRVLHLDLVPGLRPLLLSEYDVE
;
A
#
# COMPACT_ATOMS: atom_id res chain seq x y z
N MET A 1 23.64 9.24 62.17
CA MET A 1 23.82 8.53 60.90
C MET A 1 22.51 8.65 60.14
N ALA A 2 22.41 9.68 59.31
CA ALA A 2 21.23 9.97 58.49
C ALA A 2 21.49 9.43 57.06
N PRO A 3 20.51 8.83 56.37
CA PRO A 3 20.72 8.36 55.01
C PRO A 3 20.55 9.48 53.98
N ASP A 4 21.48 9.50 53.02
CA ASP A 4 21.50 10.35 51.82
C ASP A 4 20.25 10.13 50.95
N THR A 5 19.58 11.24 50.61
CA THR A 5 18.56 11.30 49.56
C THR A 5 19.23 11.67 48.23
N THR A 6 19.55 10.66 47.42
CA THR A 6 19.93 10.88 46.03
C THR A 6 18.66 11.03 45.18
N SER A 7 18.40 12.26 44.73
CA SER A 7 17.32 12.62 43.82
C SER A 7 17.56 11.98 42.44
N GLY A 8 16.72 11.03 42.05
CA GLY A 8 16.71 10.46 40.71
C GLY A 8 15.95 11.36 39.75
N THR A 9 16.65 11.97 38.80
CA THR A 9 16.04 12.71 37.69
C THR A 9 15.22 11.76 36.83
N VAL A 10 13.90 12.00 36.76
CA VAL A 10 12.99 11.32 35.84
C VAL A 10 13.34 11.79 34.41
N PRO A 11 13.57 10.88 33.44
CA PRO A 11 13.84 11.27 32.07
C PRO A 11 12.57 11.90 31.48
N THR A 12 12.73 13.09 30.94
CA THR A 12 11.70 13.82 30.19
C THR A 12 11.29 12.99 28.97
N PRO A 13 9.99 12.82 28.67
CA PRO A 13 9.58 12.14 27.43
C PRO A 13 10.13 12.88 26.23
N ALA A 14 10.64 12.11 25.26
CA ALA A 14 11.24 12.61 24.03
C ALA A 14 10.32 13.64 23.36
N SER A 15 10.89 14.79 23.04
CA SER A 15 10.24 15.85 22.29
C SER A 15 9.73 15.29 20.96
N TRP A 16 8.42 15.42 20.73
CA TRP A 16 7.77 15.13 19.45
C TRP A 16 8.48 15.90 18.33
N THR A 17 9.24 15.18 17.50
CA THR A 17 9.71 15.70 16.21
C THR A 17 8.48 15.86 15.32
N PRO A 18 8.37 16.96 14.54
CA PRO A 18 7.31 17.10 13.57
C PRO A 18 7.29 15.86 12.68
N SER A 19 6.17 15.14 12.71
CA SER A 19 5.91 14.01 11.82
C SER A 19 6.17 14.44 10.38
N ASP A 20 6.91 13.62 9.63
CA ASP A 20 7.21 13.81 8.22
C ASP A 20 5.97 14.31 7.46
N THR A 21 6.00 15.55 6.98
CA THR A 21 4.84 16.18 6.31
C THR A 21 4.75 15.81 4.84
N ARG A 22 5.71 15.03 4.33
CA ARG A 22 5.70 14.59 2.94
C ARG A 22 4.49 13.68 2.68
N PRO A 23 3.89 13.73 1.47
CA PRO A 23 2.90 12.75 1.07
C PRO A 23 3.43 11.33 1.27
N VAL A 24 2.56 10.44 1.70
CA VAL A 24 2.87 9.02 1.84
C VAL A 24 2.33 8.28 0.62
N GLN A 25 3.21 7.55 -0.06
CA GLN A 25 2.84 6.66 -1.15
C GLN A 25 2.87 5.22 -0.64
N VAL A 26 1.72 4.54 -0.65
CA VAL A 26 1.58 3.15 -0.21
C VAL A 26 1.43 2.25 -1.44
N PHE A 27 2.35 1.31 -1.58
CA PHE A 27 2.49 0.40 -2.71
C PHE A 27 2.07 -1.00 -2.28
N GLN A 28 0.82 -1.38 -2.56
CA GLN A 28 0.30 -2.69 -2.19
C GLN A 28 0.72 -3.75 -3.21
N VAL A 29 1.29 -4.85 -2.73
CA VAL A 29 1.71 -6.00 -3.54
C VAL A 29 1.30 -7.31 -2.89
N SER A 30 0.98 -8.33 -3.69
CA SER A 30 0.84 -9.71 -3.20
C SER A 30 1.83 -10.67 -3.86
N THR A 31 2.60 -10.20 -4.84
CA THR A 31 3.56 -11.01 -5.60
C THR A 31 4.88 -10.27 -5.82
N LEU A 32 5.97 -11.03 -6.00
CA LEU A 32 7.27 -10.44 -6.35
C LEU A 32 7.22 -9.74 -7.71
N TYR A 33 6.41 -10.24 -8.65
CA TYR A 33 6.18 -9.59 -9.93
C TYR A 33 5.56 -8.20 -9.74
N GLY A 34 4.52 -8.06 -8.92
CA GLY A 34 3.92 -6.76 -8.59
C GLY A 34 4.92 -5.81 -7.93
N ALA A 35 5.73 -6.32 -6.99
CA ALA A 35 6.80 -5.54 -6.37
C ALA A 35 7.87 -5.08 -7.37
N ALA A 36 8.25 -5.93 -8.34
CA ALA A 36 9.18 -5.57 -9.41
C ALA A 36 8.57 -4.55 -10.38
N THR A 37 7.29 -4.65 -10.71
CA THR A 37 6.56 -3.68 -11.53
C THR A 37 6.55 -2.29 -10.89
N LEU A 38 6.26 -2.21 -9.58
CA LEU A 38 6.28 -0.95 -8.85
C LEU A 38 7.70 -0.40 -8.71
N ALA A 39 8.70 -1.25 -8.48
CA ALA A 39 10.10 -0.85 -8.50
C ALA A 39 10.51 -0.23 -9.84
N ALA A 40 10.10 -0.83 -10.96
CA ALA A 40 10.35 -0.29 -12.29
C ALA A 40 9.63 1.05 -12.50
N ALA A 41 8.39 1.19 -12.03
CA ALA A 41 7.65 2.45 -12.11
C ALA A 41 8.30 3.57 -11.28
N LEU A 42 8.84 3.23 -10.11
CA LEU A 42 9.63 4.14 -9.27
C LEU A 42 10.92 4.56 -9.97
N ASP A 43 11.67 3.62 -10.54
CA ASP A 43 12.92 3.88 -11.27
C ASP A 43 12.68 4.72 -12.54
N ALA A 44 11.52 4.57 -13.18
CA ALA A 44 11.08 5.38 -14.31
C ALA A 44 10.56 6.77 -13.91
N GLY A 45 10.58 7.13 -12.62
CA GLY A 45 10.15 8.43 -12.12
C GLY A 45 8.63 8.66 -12.17
N LEU A 46 7.83 7.61 -12.36
CA LEU A 46 6.38 7.74 -12.54
C LEU A 46 5.65 8.21 -11.27
N PHE A 47 6.31 8.17 -10.11
CA PHE A 47 5.78 8.62 -8.81
C PHE A 47 6.59 9.80 -8.22
N GLY A 48 7.29 10.55 -9.08
CA GLY A 48 8.07 11.72 -8.69
C GLY A 48 9.43 11.39 -8.06
N PRO A 49 10.19 12.42 -7.63
CA PRO A 49 11.45 12.27 -6.91
C PRO A 49 11.28 11.51 -5.58
N ARG A 50 12.32 10.82 -5.12
CA ARG A 50 12.25 10.00 -3.89
C ARG A 50 12.15 10.87 -2.64
N GLU A 51 12.84 12.00 -2.64
CA GLU A 51 12.91 12.96 -1.55
C GLU A 51 11.54 13.61 -1.25
N ASP A 52 10.64 13.67 -2.23
CA ASP A 52 9.37 14.36 -2.15
C ASP A 52 8.27 13.55 -1.44
N ALA A 53 8.45 12.24 -1.24
CA ALA A 53 7.44 11.37 -0.65
C ALA A 53 8.07 10.32 0.27
N ARG A 54 7.31 9.89 1.28
CA ARG A 54 7.63 8.68 2.05
C ARG A 54 6.98 7.47 1.35
N ARG A 55 7.78 6.48 0.98
CA ARG A 55 7.33 5.32 0.19
C ARG A 55 7.27 4.07 1.05
N LEU A 56 6.09 3.47 1.17
CA LEU A 56 5.87 2.26 1.97
C LEU A 56 5.42 1.12 1.07
N LEU A 57 6.14 -0.01 1.12
CA LEU A 57 5.74 -1.25 0.46
C LEU A 57 4.78 -2.02 1.38
N LEU A 58 3.51 -2.14 1.01
CA LEU A 58 2.52 -2.92 1.76
C LEU A 58 2.41 -4.33 1.17
N VAL A 59 2.91 -5.33 1.89
CA VAL A 59 2.86 -6.73 1.45
C VAL A 59 1.59 -7.39 1.99
N SER A 60 0.81 -7.98 1.09
CA SER A 60 -0.37 -8.80 1.41
C SER A 60 -0.16 -10.24 0.98
N ARG A 61 -0.31 -11.19 1.90
CA ARG A 61 -0.28 -12.62 1.60
C ARG A 61 -1.70 -13.14 1.56
N ASN A 62 -2.13 -13.55 0.37
CA ASN A 62 -3.49 -14.00 0.11
C ASN A 62 -3.60 -15.54 0.07
N ALA A 63 -2.58 -16.26 0.53
CA ALA A 63 -2.56 -17.72 0.56
C ALA A 63 -3.56 -18.24 1.60
N GLU A 64 -4.44 -19.14 1.16
CA GLU A 64 -5.43 -19.78 2.04
C GLU A 64 -4.77 -20.55 3.19
N ILE A 65 -3.63 -21.17 2.92
CA ILE A 65 -2.77 -21.83 3.91
C ILE A 65 -1.41 -21.15 3.88
N PRO A 66 -1.09 -20.25 4.85
CA PRO A 66 0.15 -19.47 4.84
C PRO A 66 1.43 -20.30 4.72
N GLU A 67 1.46 -21.49 5.33
CA GLU A 67 2.60 -22.42 5.34
C GLU A 67 2.92 -22.99 3.96
N THR A 68 1.97 -22.93 3.02
CA THR A 68 2.16 -23.44 1.65
C THR A 68 2.69 -22.38 0.68
N ALA A 69 2.73 -21.12 1.10
CA ALA A 69 3.15 -20.02 0.27
C ALA A 69 4.58 -19.57 0.59
N LEU A 70 5.36 -19.31 -0.45
CA LEU A 70 6.67 -18.73 -0.31
C LEU A 70 6.55 -17.28 0.18
N ARG A 71 7.31 -16.93 1.21
CA ARG A 71 7.38 -15.57 1.74
C ARG A 71 8.10 -14.66 0.75
N LEU A 72 7.48 -13.55 0.39
CA LEU A 72 7.97 -12.64 -0.66
C LEU A 72 9.39 -12.13 -0.33
N GLU A 73 9.66 -11.88 0.94
CA GLU A 73 10.95 -11.47 1.49
C GLU A 73 12.06 -12.53 1.40
N THR A 74 11.70 -13.80 1.18
CA THR A 74 12.67 -14.89 0.99
C THR A 74 12.97 -15.16 -0.48
N MET A 75 12.27 -14.51 -1.41
CA MET A 75 12.44 -14.72 -2.84
C MET A 75 13.68 -13.98 -3.36
N THR A 76 14.36 -14.60 -4.34
CA THR A 76 15.53 -14.00 -4.97
C THR A 76 15.18 -12.65 -5.61
N GLY A 77 15.95 -11.62 -5.27
CA GLY A 77 15.78 -10.26 -5.81
C GLY A 77 14.92 -9.34 -4.95
N TYR A 78 14.25 -9.85 -3.91
CA TYR A 78 13.44 -9.02 -3.01
C TYR A 78 14.21 -7.86 -2.39
N ASP A 79 15.39 -8.13 -1.82
CA ASP A 79 16.17 -7.08 -1.12
C ASP A 79 16.47 -5.89 -2.02
N ARG A 80 16.75 -6.14 -3.31
CA ARG A 80 17.01 -5.07 -4.31
C ARG A 80 15.75 -4.26 -4.61
N ILE A 81 14.58 -4.89 -4.59
CA ILE A 81 13.30 -4.19 -4.75
C ILE A 81 13.01 -3.35 -3.50
N ALA A 82 13.16 -3.94 -2.32
CA ALA A 82 12.85 -3.31 -1.03
C ALA A 82 13.63 -2.00 -0.81
N THR A 83 14.85 -1.87 -1.34
CA THR A 83 15.65 -0.62 -1.20
C THR A 83 15.00 0.62 -1.81
N ARG A 84 13.97 0.47 -2.66
CA ARG A 84 13.23 1.59 -3.26
C ARG A 84 12.14 2.15 -2.34
N PHE A 85 11.91 1.54 -1.19
CA PHE A 85 10.93 1.97 -0.20
C PHE A 85 11.64 2.43 1.07
N ASP A 86 11.00 3.29 1.84
CA ASP A 86 11.48 3.76 3.15
C ASP A 86 11.06 2.80 4.28
N GLY A 87 10.09 1.93 4.01
CA GLY A 87 9.63 0.91 4.93
C GLY A 87 8.77 -0.14 4.24
N VAL A 88 8.60 -1.27 4.94
CA VAL A 88 7.73 -2.37 4.51
C VAL A 88 6.67 -2.56 5.60
N LEU A 89 5.42 -2.66 5.18
CA LEU A 89 4.26 -2.93 6.03
C LEU A 89 3.72 -4.33 5.73
N ASP A 90 3.25 -5.02 6.76
CA ASP A 90 2.60 -6.32 6.64
C ASP A 90 1.09 -6.15 6.80
N TRP A 91 0.35 -6.37 5.71
CA TRP A 91 -1.10 -6.25 5.72
C TRP A 91 -1.76 -7.30 6.59
N ASN A 92 -1.24 -8.53 6.59
CA ASN A 92 -1.80 -9.64 7.38
C ASN A 92 -1.69 -9.37 8.88
N GLU A 93 -0.56 -8.81 9.34
CA GLU A 93 -0.40 -8.37 10.73
C GLU A 93 -1.34 -7.21 11.07
N THR A 94 -1.48 -6.24 10.16
CA THR A 94 -2.34 -5.06 10.36
C THR A 94 -3.80 -5.44 10.60
N ILE A 95 -4.31 -6.44 9.89
CA ILE A 95 -5.71 -6.86 9.95
C ILE A 95 -5.94 -8.13 10.78
N HIS A 96 -4.92 -8.64 11.49
CA HIS A 96 -5.05 -9.87 12.27
C HIS A 96 -6.26 -9.78 13.23
N PRO A 97 -7.11 -10.84 13.35
CA PRO A 97 -6.93 -12.20 12.83
C PRO A 97 -7.56 -12.49 11.46
N TYR A 98 -7.92 -11.45 10.69
CA TYR A 98 -8.64 -11.65 9.43
C TYR A 98 -7.73 -12.07 8.27
N HIS A 99 -8.28 -12.84 7.32
CA HIS A 99 -7.61 -13.13 6.05
C HIS A 99 -7.79 -11.94 5.07
N PRO A 100 -6.75 -11.52 4.33
CA PRO A 100 -6.84 -10.36 3.42
C PRO A 100 -7.98 -10.40 2.42
N ALA A 101 -8.25 -11.56 1.82
CA ALA A 101 -9.34 -11.71 0.86
C ALA A 101 -10.74 -11.53 1.50
N ALA A 102 -10.88 -11.83 2.78
CA ALA A 102 -12.17 -11.87 3.48
C ALA A 102 -12.51 -10.58 4.25
N TRP A 103 -11.55 -9.65 4.37
CA TRP A 103 -11.70 -8.46 5.18
C TRP A 103 -11.80 -7.19 4.35
N ALA A 104 -12.79 -6.36 4.69
CA ALA A 104 -12.88 -4.98 4.26
C ALA A 104 -13.66 -4.17 5.31
N PRO A 105 -13.31 -2.89 5.52
CA PRO A 105 -14.12 -2.00 6.34
C PRO A 105 -15.48 -1.76 5.67
N ARG A 106 -16.53 -1.57 6.47
CA ARG A 106 -17.78 -1.04 5.92
C ARG A 106 -17.59 0.43 5.53
N PRO A 107 -18.29 0.95 4.50
CA PRO A 107 -18.15 2.34 4.10
C PRO A 107 -18.37 3.35 5.24
N GLU A 108 -19.33 3.08 6.13
CA GLU A 108 -19.61 3.91 7.31
C GLU A 108 -18.50 3.87 8.38
N GLU A 109 -17.67 2.83 8.36
CA GLU A 109 -16.53 2.66 9.27
C GLU A 109 -15.21 3.20 8.67
N ALA A 110 -15.22 3.68 7.42
CA ALA A 110 -14.01 4.13 6.73
C ALA A 110 -13.20 5.18 7.52
N PRO A 111 -13.80 6.26 8.10
CA PRO A 111 -13.03 7.24 8.87
C PRO A 111 -12.39 6.66 10.14
N LEU A 112 -13.02 5.65 10.74
CA LEU A 112 -12.47 4.95 11.90
C LEU A 112 -11.25 4.12 11.48
N TRP A 113 -11.41 3.31 10.43
CA TRP A 113 -10.32 2.48 9.91
C TRP A 113 -9.16 3.30 9.37
N GLN A 114 -9.42 4.44 8.74
CA GLN A 114 -8.37 5.38 8.34
C GLN A 114 -7.50 5.81 9.53
N ARG A 115 -8.11 6.17 10.66
CA ARG A 115 -7.37 6.56 11.88
C ARG A 115 -6.56 5.40 12.46
N VAL A 116 -7.15 4.20 12.47
CA VAL A 116 -6.45 2.98 12.91
C VAL A 116 -5.23 2.72 12.04
N LEU A 117 -5.37 2.72 10.71
CA LEU A 117 -4.27 2.49 9.78
C LEU A 117 -3.21 3.60 9.86
N ARG A 118 -3.62 4.86 9.95
CA ARG A 118 -2.71 6.00 10.14
C ARG A 118 -1.88 5.85 11.42
N THR A 119 -2.49 5.38 12.50
CA THR A 119 -1.78 5.13 13.77
C THR A 119 -0.86 3.92 13.66
N ALA A 120 -1.36 2.81 13.12
CA ALA A 120 -0.62 1.56 13.00
C ALA A 120 0.63 1.67 12.10
N TRP A 121 0.57 2.54 11.09
CA TRP A 121 1.66 2.73 10.13
C TRP A 121 2.44 4.05 10.34
N ASP A 122 2.13 4.79 11.41
CA ASP A 122 2.75 6.07 11.75
C ASP A 122 2.71 7.09 10.58
N LEU A 123 1.52 7.32 10.03
CA LEU A 123 1.31 8.18 8.85
C LEU A 123 1.04 9.65 9.20
N GLY A 124 0.77 9.96 10.48
CA GLY A 124 0.31 11.28 10.92
C GLY A 124 -0.90 11.76 10.12
N ASP A 125 -0.89 13.04 9.73
CA ASP A 125 -1.92 13.69 8.90
C ASP A 125 -1.50 13.87 7.42
N ALA A 126 -0.36 13.28 7.01
CA ALA A 126 0.14 13.41 5.65
C ALA A 126 -0.86 12.84 4.63
N PRO A 127 -1.01 13.46 3.45
CA PRO A 127 -1.88 12.92 2.40
C PRO A 127 -1.34 11.56 1.93
N VAL A 128 -2.25 10.61 1.67
CA VAL A 128 -1.91 9.26 1.24
C VAL A 128 -2.26 9.10 -0.25
N GLU A 129 -1.34 8.51 -1.01
CA GLU A 129 -1.53 8.04 -2.38
C GLU A 129 -1.40 6.51 -2.39
N LEU A 130 -2.27 5.82 -3.13
CA LEU A 130 -2.29 4.36 -3.20
C LEU A 130 -1.85 3.89 -4.59
N ALA A 131 -0.93 2.93 -4.64
CA ALA A 131 -0.61 2.14 -5.83
C ALA A 131 -0.95 0.67 -5.55
N VAL A 132 -1.95 0.13 -6.24
CA VAL A 132 -2.54 -1.18 -5.90
C VAL A 132 -2.74 -2.05 -7.13
N GLU A 133 -2.72 -3.36 -6.94
CA GLU A 133 -3.17 -4.33 -7.94
C GLU A 133 -4.64 -4.67 -7.73
N SER A 134 -5.30 -5.27 -8.73
CA SER A 134 -6.58 -5.95 -8.50
C SER A 134 -7.66 -5.11 -7.75
N ILE A 135 -7.86 -3.84 -8.12
CA ILE A 135 -8.72 -2.85 -7.41
C ILE A 135 -10.16 -3.30 -7.12
N GLN A 136 -10.67 -4.29 -7.87
CA GLN A 136 -12.00 -4.85 -7.72
C GLN A 136 -12.16 -5.77 -6.49
N VAL A 137 -11.04 -6.26 -5.95
CA VAL A 137 -11.02 -7.25 -4.86
C VAL A 137 -10.14 -6.79 -3.69
N ASN A 138 -10.23 -7.47 -2.56
CA ASN A 138 -9.36 -7.21 -1.42
C ASN A 138 -7.95 -7.75 -1.71
N PRO A 139 -6.89 -7.07 -1.23
CA PRO A 139 -6.91 -5.96 -0.26
C PRO A 139 -7.11 -4.56 -0.87
N ALA A 140 -6.96 -4.39 -2.18
CA ALA A 140 -7.00 -3.08 -2.83
C ALA A 140 -8.33 -2.34 -2.63
N LYS A 141 -9.45 -3.06 -2.73
CA LYS A 141 -10.78 -2.52 -2.43
C LYS A 141 -10.89 -2.02 -0.98
N ALA A 142 -10.41 -2.80 -0.01
CA ALA A 142 -10.41 -2.41 1.40
C ALA A 142 -9.58 -1.14 1.66
N LEU A 143 -8.40 -1.04 1.04
CA LEU A 143 -7.54 0.14 1.13
C LEU A 143 -8.20 1.39 0.52
N ALA A 144 -8.81 1.25 -0.66
CA ALA A 144 -9.50 2.35 -1.32
C ALA A 144 -10.71 2.87 -0.53
N VAL A 145 -11.40 1.98 0.21
CA VAL A 145 -12.47 2.37 1.14
C VAL A 145 -11.89 3.04 2.39
N ALA A 146 -10.86 2.47 3.00
CA ALA A 146 -10.27 2.99 4.23
C ALA A 146 -9.66 4.39 4.04
N PHE A 147 -8.98 4.63 2.92
CA PHE A 147 -8.44 5.94 2.57
C PHE A 147 -9.29 6.59 1.49
N ALA A 148 -10.52 6.99 1.84
CA ALA A 148 -11.52 7.50 0.88
C ALA A 148 -11.08 8.77 0.12
N GLU A 149 -10.08 9.48 0.63
CA GLU A 149 -9.53 10.72 0.06
C GLU A 149 -8.36 10.50 -0.90
N SER A 150 -7.74 9.32 -0.90
CA SER A 150 -6.49 9.08 -1.64
C SER A 150 -6.69 9.02 -3.15
N SER A 151 -5.72 9.53 -3.92
CA SER A 151 -5.57 9.13 -5.32
C SER A 151 -5.20 7.64 -5.40
N VAL A 152 -5.71 6.97 -6.43
CA VAL A 152 -5.46 5.54 -6.67
C VAL A 152 -4.78 5.37 -8.02
N HIS A 153 -3.67 4.64 -8.02
CA HIS A 153 -2.98 4.17 -9.20
C HIS A 153 -3.13 2.66 -9.22
N VAL A 154 -3.61 2.13 -10.34
CA VAL A 154 -3.72 0.67 -10.49
C VAL A 154 -2.52 0.21 -11.29
N TYR A 155 -1.98 -0.97 -11.00
CA TYR A 155 -0.97 -1.59 -11.87
C TYR A 155 -1.39 -3.00 -12.29
N ALA A 156 -0.93 -3.40 -13.47
CA ALA A 156 -1.15 -4.72 -14.02
C ALA A 156 -0.26 -5.75 -13.31
N ASP A 157 -0.88 -6.63 -12.54
CA ASP A 157 -0.25 -7.72 -11.77
C ASP A 157 -0.24 -9.06 -12.51
N GLY A 158 -0.97 -9.16 -13.64
CA GLY A 158 -0.96 -10.36 -14.47
C GLY A 158 -1.86 -10.25 -15.70
N LEU A 159 -2.08 -11.39 -16.36
CA LEU A 159 -2.85 -11.47 -17.61
C LEU A 159 -4.28 -10.94 -17.50
N MET A 160 -4.86 -11.00 -16.30
CA MET A 160 -6.23 -10.56 -16.07
C MET A 160 -6.43 -9.05 -16.31
N SER A 161 -5.37 -8.24 -16.20
CA SER A 161 -5.44 -6.80 -16.47
C SER A 161 -5.59 -6.47 -17.96
N TYR A 162 -5.36 -7.44 -18.85
CA TYR A 162 -5.52 -7.27 -20.30
C TYR A 162 -6.93 -7.62 -20.81
N GLY A 163 -7.81 -8.11 -19.92
CA GLY A 163 -9.24 -8.22 -20.19
C GLY A 163 -10.02 -6.99 -19.72
N PRO A 164 -11.29 -6.83 -20.16
CA PRO A 164 -12.20 -5.82 -19.64
C PRO A 164 -12.41 -5.91 -18.12
N THR A 165 -12.96 -4.84 -17.54
CA THR A 165 -13.28 -4.78 -16.11
C THR A 165 -14.28 -5.90 -15.74
N ARG A 166 -13.83 -6.88 -14.96
CA ARG A 166 -14.64 -8.08 -14.64
C ARG A 166 -15.81 -7.82 -13.68
N ASN A 167 -15.59 -6.94 -12.71
CA ASN A 167 -16.58 -6.61 -11.68
C ASN A 167 -16.74 -5.10 -11.61
N ASP A 168 -17.99 -4.63 -11.50
CA ASP A 168 -18.29 -3.22 -11.37
C ASP A 168 -17.52 -2.60 -10.20
N LEU A 169 -16.80 -1.53 -10.51
CA LEU A 169 -16.13 -0.70 -9.53
C LEU A 169 -17.11 0.37 -9.03
N ALA A 170 -17.22 0.51 -7.70
CA ALA A 170 -18.03 1.57 -7.12
C ALA A 170 -17.55 2.94 -7.62
N GLN A 171 -18.49 3.82 -8.01
CA GLN A 171 -18.15 5.13 -8.57
C GLN A 171 -17.29 5.98 -7.63
N SER A 172 -17.47 5.81 -6.32
CA SER A 172 -16.66 6.46 -5.28
C SER A 172 -15.18 6.06 -5.29
N VAL A 173 -14.83 4.94 -5.92
CA VAL A 173 -13.44 4.50 -6.14
C VAL A 173 -13.01 4.82 -7.57
N ALA A 174 -13.87 4.55 -8.56
CA ALA A 174 -13.54 4.74 -9.97
C ALA A 174 -13.08 6.17 -10.29
N CYS A 175 -13.77 7.19 -9.75
CA CYS A 175 -13.41 8.60 -10.00
C CYS A 175 -12.06 9.04 -9.41
N ARG A 176 -11.45 8.20 -8.55
CA ARG A 176 -10.16 8.46 -7.91
C ARG A 176 -9.02 7.71 -8.58
N VAL A 177 -9.33 6.77 -9.48
CA VAL A 177 -8.30 6.06 -10.25
C VAL A 177 -7.72 7.03 -11.27
N ARG A 178 -6.39 7.17 -11.25
CA ARG A 178 -5.67 8.16 -12.07
C ARG A 178 -5.07 7.59 -13.34
N ARG A 179 -4.68 6.31 -13.30
CA ARG A 179 -4.01 5.60 -14.41
C ARG A 179 -3.90 4.11 -14.12
N VAL A 180 -3.65 3.33 -15.17
CA VAL A 180 -3.21 1.93 -15.09
C VAL A 180 -1.75 1.82 -15.52
N LEU A 181 -0.88 1.43 -14.60
CA LEU A 181 0.52 1.14 -14.88
C LEU A 181 0.66 -0.28 -15.41
N HIS A 182 1.42 -0.47 -16.48
CA HIS A 182 1.71 -1.80 -16.99
C HIS A 182 3.13 -1.88 -17.53
N LEU A 183 3.67 -3.09 -17.52
CA LEU A 183 4.89 -3.40 -18.28
C LEU A 183 4.49 -3.69 -19.73
N ASP A 184 5.31 -3.25 -20.67
CA ASP A 184 5.16 -3.58 -22.09
C ASP A 184 5.76 -4.97 -22.35
N LEU A 185 5.13 -6.01 -21.80
CA LEU A 185 5.58 -7.41 -21.95
C LEU A 185 5.40 -7.93 -23.38
N VAL A 186 4.41 -7.41 -24.09
CA VAL A 186 4.11 -7.73 -25.49
C VAL A 186 3.93 -6.40 -26.23
N PRO A 187 4.81 -6.07 -27.20
CA PRO A 187 4.78 -4.78 -27.88
C PRO A 187 3.41 -4.42 -28.43
N GLY A 188 2.89 -3.26 -28.02
CA GLY A 188 1.61 -2.71 -28.49
C GLY A 188 0.37 -3.29 -27.81
N LEU A 189 0.53 -4.26 -26.91
CA LEU A 189 -0.58 -4.78 -26.12
C LEU A 189 -0.88 -3.83 -24.95
N ARG A 190 -2.07 -3.22 -24.97
CA ARG A 190 -2.55 -2.35 -23.90
C ARG A 190 -3.51 -3.09 -22.97
N PRO A 191 -3.46 -2.85 -21.64
CA PRO A 191 -4.49 -3.29 -20.71
C PRO A 191 -5.87 -2.78 -21.13
N LEU A 192 -6.91 -3.59 -20.91
CA LEU A 192 -8.32 -3.17 -21.07
C LEU A 192 -9.00 -2.93 -19.71
N LEU A 193 -8.31 -3.28 -18.62
CA LEU A 193 -8.78 -3.04 -17.26
C LEU A 193 -9.06 -1.55 -17.05
N LEU A 194 -10.28 -1.23 -16.61
CA LEU A 194 -10.79 0.12 -16.34
C LEU A 194 -10.97 1.03 -17.56
N SER A 195 -10.86 0.50 -18.77
CA SER A 195 -11.12 1.27 -20.01
C SER A 195 -12.55 1.80 -20.07
N GLU A 196 -13.52 1.12 -19.44
CA GLU A 196 -14.92 1.56 -19.33
C GLU A 196 -15.11 2.81 -18.46
N TYR A 197 -14.08 3.19 -17.70
CA TYR A 197 -14.04 4.39 -16.86
C TYR A 197 -13.13 5.48 -17.44
N ASP A 198 -12.74 5.36 -18.71
CA ASP A 198 -11.79 6.26 -19.39
C ASP A 198 -10.41 6.34 -18.70
N VAL A 199 -9.97 5.23 -18.10
CA VAL A 199 -8.66 5.10 -17.45
C VAL A 199 -7.70 4.32 -18.36
N GLU A 200 -6.50 4.88 -18.56
CA GLU A 200 -5.37 4.23 -19.23
C GLU A 200 -4.11 4.19 -18.35
#